data_AF-A0A369KE67-F1
#
_entry.id   AF-A0A369KE67-F1
#
_cell.length_a   1.000
_cell.length_b   1.000
_cell.length_c   1.000
_cell.angle_alpha   90.00
_cell.angle_beta   90.00
_cell.angle_gamma   90.00
#
_symmetry.space_group_name_H-M   'P 1'
#
loop_
_entity.id
_entity.type
_entity.pdbx_description
1 polymer ?
#
loop_
_entity_poly.entity_id
_entity_poly.type
_entity_poly.pdbx_seq_one_letter_code
_entity_poly.pdbx_strand_id
1 'polypeptide(L)'
;MQNQHFRLFSLYCNDYLDIAGVMKNQPTLRFVGIYTRGGDETLLTKLNVLSGSEMTTPIPQVVALERESFLPFYTHISIFPIFSLAQSVIFRSCSKSFQLDFSRNIRVCEGYVSQVSIYLDNLRDTTHLHEIVEDMVHSFPCVGWLDIALRSPEHIYHTGLTTCLSMAPELSELHFFMWNMADTHESGLSPDAKLA
;
A
#
# COMPACT_ATOMS: atom_id res chain seq x y z
N MET A 1 -39.54 -1.05 -10.87
CA MET A 1 -38.48 -2.03 -10.53
C MET A 1 -37.23 -1.23 -10.19
N GLN A 2 -36.77 -1.27 -8.93
CA GLN A 2 -35.52 -0.60 -8.55
C GLN A 2 -34.37 -1.32 -9.25
N ASN A 3 -33.63 -0.61 -10.09
CA ASN A 3 -32.34 -1.07 -10.61
C ASN A 3 -31.42 -1.29 -9.41
N GLN A 4 -31.29 -2.53 -8.96
CA GLN A 4 -30.21 -2.93 -8.07
C GLN A 4 -28.93 -2.86 -8.89
N HIS A 5 -28.33 -1.67 -8.94
CA HIS A 5 -27.00 -1.47 -9.53
C HIS A 5 -26.05 -2.46 -8.87
N PHE A 6 -25.24 -3.13 -9.70
CA PHE A 6 -24.17 -4.01 -9.25
C PHE A 6 -23.29 -3.29 -8.22
N ARG A 7 -23.06 -3.93 -7.07
CA ARG A 7 -22.28 -3.39 -5.96
C ARG A 7 -21.02 -4.21 -5.80
N LEU A 8 -19.88 -3.63 -6.16
CA LEU A 8 -18.59 -4.24 -5.94
C LEU A 8 -18.11 -3.92 -4.51
N PHE A 9 -17.65 -4.94 -3.79
CA PHE A 9 -17.06 -4.80 -2.45
C PHE A 9 -15.54 -4.99 -2.44
N SER A 10 -15.06 -5.93 -3.26
CA SER A 10 -13.64 -6.19 -3.46
C SER A 10 -13.35 -6.23 -4.95
N LEU A 11 -12.26 -5.58 -5.37
CA LEU A 11 -11.77 -5.61 -6.74
C LEU A 11 -10.36 -6.19 -6.76
N TYR A 12 -10.11 -7.14 -7.66
CA TYR A 12 -8.77 -7.53 -8.07
C TYR A 12 -8.57 -7.17 -9.53
N CYS A 13 -7.50 -6.43 -9.83
CA CYS A 13 -7.24 -5.95 -11.18
C CYS A 13 -5.75 -5.80 -11.47
N ASN A 14 -5.39 -5.70 -12.74
CA ASN A 14 -4.05 -5.29 -13.13
C ASN A 14 -3.92 -3.77 -13.05
N ASP A 15 -2.70 -3.29 -12.85
CA ASP A 15 -2.32 -1.88 -12.74
C ASP A 15 -2.71 -0.96 -13.92
N TYR A 16 -2.98 -1.49 -15.11
CA TYR A 16 -3.40 -0.73 -16.29
C TYR A 16 -4.89 -0.32 -16.28
N LEU A 17 -5.69 -0.81 -15.33
CA LEU A 17 -7.10 -0.44 -15.23
C LEU A 17 -7.27 1.02 -14.74
N ASP A 18 -8.37 1.68 -15.12
CA ASP A 18 -8.77 2.97 -14.54
C ASP A 18 -9.35 2.77 -13.13
N ILE A 19 -8.46 2.56 -12.17
CA ILE A 19 -8.80 2.33 -10.77
C ILE A 19 -9.54 3.53 -10.18
N ALA A 20 -9.14 4.75 -10.57
CA ALA A 20 -9.76 5.98 -10.14
C ALA A 20 -11.24 6.05 -10.57
N GLY A 21 -11.50 5.78 -11.85
CA GLY A 21 -12.86 5.70 -12.39
C GLY A 21 -13.70 4.62 -11.70
N VAL A 22 -13.12 3.45 -11.39
CA VAL A 22 -13.85 2.39 -10.68
C VAL A 22 -14.20 2.80 -9.25
N MET A 23 -13.24 3.32 -8.48
CA MET A 23 -13.46 3.79 -7.11
C MET A 23 -14.55 4.86 -7.06
N LYS A 24 -14.51 5.83 -7.99
CA LYS A 24 -15.51 6.91 -8.10
C LYS A 24 -16.92 6.38 -8.36
N ASN A 25 -17.05 5.32 -9.16
CA ASN A 25 -18.34 4.76 -9.57
C ASN A 25 -18.82 3.60 -8.66
N GLN A 26 -18.02 3.16 -7.71
CA GLN A 26 -18.32 2.06 -6.79
C GLN A 26 -18.14 2.51 -5.34
N PRO A 27 -19.07 3.31 -4.78
CA PRO A 27 -18.96 3.83 -3.41
C PRO A 27 -19.01 2.73 -2.33
N THR A 28 -19.39 1.51 -2.69
CA THR A 28 -19.39 0.34 -1.79
C THR A 28 -18.07 -0.42 -1.78
N LEU A 29 -17.12 -0.06 -2.64
CA LEU A 29 -15.83 -0.70 -2.74
C LEU A 29 -15.04 -0.48 -1.45
N ARG A 30 -14.52 -1.56 -0.87
CA ARG A 30 -13.79 -1.53 0.40
C ARG A 30 -12.35 -2.02 0.26
N PHE A 31 -12.08 -2.87 -0.73
CA PHE A 31 -10.77 -3.47 -0.93
C PHE A 31 -10.41 -3.48 -2.42
N VAL A 32 -9.18 -3.11 -2.74
CA VAL A 32 -8.62 -3.12 -4.09
C VAL A 32 -7.25 -3.79 -4.06
N GLY A 33 -7.19 -5.01 -4.59
CA GLY A 33 -5.96 -5.72 -4.88
C GLY A 33 -5.49 -5.43 -6.30
N ILE A 34 -4.23 -5.02 -6.44
CA ILE A 34 -3.65 -4.63 -7.72
C ILE A 34 -2.48 -5.55 -8.02
N TYR A 35 -2.56 -6.31 -9.10
CA TYR A 35 -1.44 -7.09 -9.59
C TYR A 35 -0.47 -6.15 -10.33
N THR A 36 0.74 -6.00 -9.80
CA THR A 36 1.80 -5.17 -10.37
C THR A 36 2.85 -6.03 -11.08
N ARG A 37 3.65 -5.40 -11.94
CA ARG A 37 4.78 -6.03 -12.64
C ARG A 37 6.03 -5.16 -12.54
N GLY A 38 6.59 -5.01 -11.33
CA GLY A 38 7.90 -4.38 -11.15
C GLY A 38 7.85 -2.93 -10.68
N GLY A 39 7.09 -2.64 -9.61
CA GLY A 39 7.25 -1.38 -8.87
C GLY A 39 5.97 -0.59 -8.57
N ASP A 40 5.99 0.06 -7.41
CA ASP A 40 4.86 0.79 -6.82
C ASP A 40 4.73 2.25 -7.29
N GLU A 41 5.72 2.81 -8.00
CA GLU A 41 5.77 4.26 -8.33
C GLU A 41 4.58 4.76 -9.16
N THR A 42 4.18 3.98 -10.18
CA THR A 42 3.03 4.33 -11.02
C THR A 42 1.73 4.27 -10.22
N LEU A 43 1.61 3.28 -9.32
CA LEU A 43 0.46 3.15 -8.44
C LEU A 43 0.40 4.28 -7.41
N LEU A 44 1.52 4.60 -6.77
CA LEU A 44 1.66 5.73 -5.86
C LEU A 44 1.26 7.05 -6.50
N THR A 45 1.68 7.28 -7.74
CA THR A 45 1.30 8.48 -8.50
C THR A 45 -0.22 8.55 -8.68
N LYS A 46 -0.86 7.44 -9.07
CA LYS A 46 -2.32 7.36 -9.22
C LYS A 46 -3.04 7.59 -7.89
N LEU A 47 -2.55 7.00 -6.80
CA LEU A 47 -3.14 7.16 -5.46
C LEU A 47 -2.97 8.57 -4.90
N ASN A 48 -1.82 9.21 -5.12
CA ASN A 48 -1.58 10.62 -4.77
C ASN A 48 -2.60 11.53 -5.48
N VAL A 49 -2.75 11.38 -6.81
CA VAL A 49 -3.73 12.17 -7.59
C VAL A 49 -5.15 11.96 -7.07
N LEU A 50 -5.51 10.72 -6.75
CA LEU A 50 -6.82 10.40 -6.17
C LEU A 50 -7.04 11.06 -4.80
N SER A 51 -6.04 10.99 -3.91
CA SER A 51 -6.11 11.58 -2.58
C SER A 51 -6.18 13.10 -2.56
N GLY A 52 -5.62 13.76 -3.59
CA GLY A 52 -5.69 15.22 -3.77
C GLY A 52 -6.96 15.71 -4.48
N SER A 53 -7.74 14.81 -5.08
CA SER A 53 -9.03 15.16 -5.66
C SER A 53 -10.08 15.28 -4.55
N GLU A 54 -11.11 16.12 -4.71
CA GLU A 54 -12.24 16.27 -3.78
C GLU A 54 -13.12 15.00 -3.70
N MET A 55 -12.53 13.83 -3.45
CA MET A 55 -13.27 12.61 -3.18
C MET A 55 -13.98 12.76 -1.84
N THR A 56 -15.31 12.84 -1.91
CA THR A 56 -16.20 12.85 -0.75
C THR A 56 -16.39 11.46 -0.13
N THR A 57 -15.80 10.42 -0.73
CA THR A 57 -15.88 9.02 -0.30
C THR A 57 -14.53 8.51 0.18
N PRO A 58 -14.50 7.71 1.27
CA PRO A 58 -13.26 7.08 1.75
C PRO A 58 -12.58 6.29 0.62
N ILE A 59 -11.26 6.45 0.49
CA ILE A 59 -10.47 5.58 -0.40
C ILE A 59 -10.47 4.17 0.22
N PRO A 60 -10.84 3.12 -0.54
CA PRO A 60 -10.81 1.74 -0.05
C PRO A 60 -9.38 1.33 0.35
N GLN A 61 -9.25 0.21 1.06
CA GLN A 61 -7.93 -0.36 1.31
C GLN A 61 -7.32 -0.79 -0.03
N VAL A 62 -6.16 -0.22 -0.37
CA VAL A 62 -5.43 -0.52 -1.60
C VAL A 62 -4.19 -1.33 -1.26
N VAL A 63 -3.99 -2.42 -2.00
CA VAL A 63 -2.89 -3.36 -1.81
C VAL A 63 -2.31 -3.70 -3.18
N ALA A 64 -1.00 -3.59 -3.32
CA ALA A 64 -0.28 -4.10 -4.48
C ALA A 64 0.22 -5.52 -4.20
N LEU A 65 0.15 -6.37 -5.22
CA LEU A 65 0.55 -7.76 -5.18
C LEU A 65 1.57 -7.98 -6.28
N GLU A 66 2.82 -8.18 -5.86
CA GLU A 66 3.94 -8.40 -6.76
C GLU A 66 4.41 -9.86 -6.72
N ARG A 67 4.87 -10.32 -7.89
CA ARG A 67 5.50 -11.62 -8.07
C ARG A 67 6.96 -11.39 -8.44
N GLU A 68 7.86 -11.67 -7.51
CA GLU A 68 9.30 -11.54 -7.77
C GLU A 68 9.84 -12.69 -8.63
N SER A 69 9.03 -13.70 -8.94
CA SER A 69 9.48 -14.87 -9.72
C SER A 69 8.40 -15.45 -10.63
N PHE A 70 8.83 -16.39 -11.47
CA PHE A 70 7.95 -17.23 -12.29
C PHE A 70 7.07 -18.16 -11.45
N LEU A 71 7.31 -18.28 -10.13
CA LEU A 71 6.52 -19.13 -9.23
C LEU A 71 5.09 -18.60 -9.09
N PRO A 72 4.08 -19.48 -8.95
CA PRO A 72 2.67 -19.10 -8.97
C PRO A 72 2.17 -18.50 -7.65
N PHE A 73 3.01 -17.72 -6.97
CA PHE A 73 2.72 -17.08 -5.69
C PHE A 73 3.12 -15.61 -5.73
N TYR A 74 2.38 -14.77 -5.02
CA TYR A 74 2.80 -13.39 -4.73
C TYR A 74 3.68 -13.45 -3.49
N THR A 75 4.94 -13.02 -3.64
CA THR A 75 5.94 -13.03 -2.57
C THR A 75 5.98 -11.70 -1.83
N HIS A 76 5.45 -10.65 -2.47
CA HIS A 76 5.56 -9.28 -2.01
C HIS A 76 4.19 -8.59 -2.00
N ILE A 77 3.88 -7.98 -0.86
CA ILE A 77 2.66 -7.19 -0.65
C ILE A 77 3.05 -5.75 -0.29
N SER A 78 2.54 -4.78 -1.05
CA SER A 78 2.63 -3.37 -0.67
C SER A 78 1.29 -2.84 -0.19
N ILE A 79 1.30 -2.13 0.93
CA ILE A 79 0.11 -1.48 1.49
C ILE A 79 0.30 0.03 1.55
N PHE A 80 -0.80 0.76 1.36
CA PHE A 80 -0.78 2.22 1.35
C PHE A 80 -1.70 2.84 2.41
N PRO A 81 -1.45 2.62 3.72
CA PRO A 81 -2.25 3.18 4.81
C PRO A 81 -2.45 4.69 4.70
N ILE A 82 -1.44 5.42 4.18
CA ILE A 82 -1.49 6.87 4.03
C ILE A 82 -2.71 7.38 3.23
N PHE A 83 -3.25 6.58 2.31
CA PHE A 83 -4.38 6.98 1.48
C PHE A 83 -5.73 6.48 2.01
N SER A 84 -5.77 5.53 2.93
CA SER A 84 -7.03 4.91 3.38
C SER A 84 -7.43 5.36 4.78
N LEU A 85 -8.72 5.63 4.97
CA LEU A 85 -9.31 5.90 6.30
C LEU A 85 -9.53 4.61 7.12
N ALA A 86 -9.38 3.43 6.52
CA ALA A 86 -9.70 2.15 7.12
C ALA A 86 -8.49 1.49 7.82
N GLN A 87 -8.63 1.41 9.14
CA GLN A 87 -7.76 0.91 10.21
C GLN A 87 -6.95 -0.37 9.95
N SER A 88 -5.94 -0.51 10.82
CA SER A 88 -4.91 -1.54 11.12
C SER A 88 -5.09 -3.02 10.75
N VAL A 89 -6.22 -3.44 10.19
CA VAL A 89 -6.51 -4.84 9.83
C VAL A 89 -6.31 -5.13 8.33
N ILE A 90 -5.44 -4.38 7.66
CA ILE A 90 -5.23 -4.48 6.21
C ILE A 90 -4.76 -5.89 5.82
N PHE A 91 -3.82 -6.47 6.56
CA PHE A 91 -3.25 -7.78 6.24
C PHE A 91 -4.25 -8.91 6.46
N ARG A 92 -5.09 -8.81 7.50
CA ARG A 92 -6.20 -9.73 7.70
C ARG A 92 -7.24 -9.64 6.58
N SER A 93 -7.52 -8.43 6.09
CA SER A 93 -8.38 -8.25 4.91
C SER A 93 -7.75 -8.90 3.67
N CYS A 94 -6.43 -8.74 3.47
CA CYS A 94 -5.69 -9.42 2.40
C CYS A 94 -5.83 -10.94 2.50
N SER A 95 -5.48 -11.52 3.64
CA SER A 95 -5.54 -12.96 3.92
C SER A 95 -6.95 -13.53 3.62
N LYS A 96 -8.00 -12.91 4.18
CA LYS A 96 -9.39 -13.33 3.92
C LYS A 96 -9.75 -13.24 2.44
N SER A 97 -9.33 -12.16 1.79
CA SER A 97 -9.66 -11.93 0.38
C SER A 97 -8.91 -12.91 -0.54
N PHE A 98 -7.69 -13.31 -0.19
CA PHE A 98 -6.94 -14.37 -0.87
C PHE A 98 -7.59 -15.75 -0.75
N GLN A 99 -8.16 -16.08 0.41
CA GLN A 99 -8.90 -17.33 0.60
C GLN A 99 -10.17 -17.41 -0.26
N LEU A 100 -10.71 -16.27 -0.69
CA LEU A 100 -11.89 -16.17 -1.55
C LEU A 100 -11.56 -16.10 -3.04
N ASP A 101 -10.30 -15.83 -3.41
CA ASP A 101 -9.87 -15.77 -4.81
C ASP A 101 -9.65 -17.17 -5.37
N PHE A 102 -10.73 -17.77 -5.88
CA PHE A 102 -10.68 -19.01 -6.67
C PHE A 102 -10.29 -18.74 -8.14
N SER A 103 -10.04 -17.49 -8.51
CA SER A 103 -9.80 -17.09 -9.88
C SER A 103 -8.31 -17.12 -10.20
N ARG A 104 -7.88 -18.19 -10.87
CA ARG A 104 -6.55 -18.47 -11.47
C ARG A 104 -5.74 -19.52 -10.71
N ASN A 105 -4.92 -20.25 -11.46
CA ASN A 105 -3.93 -21.23 -10.97
C ASN A 105 -2.78 -20.59 -10.16
N ILE A 106 -2.94 -19.34 -9.73
CA ILE A 106 -1.96 -18.58 -8.95
C ILE A 106 -2.49 -18.60 -7.52
N ARG A 107 -1.75 -19.20 -6.60
CA ARG A 107 -2.15 -19.28 -5.21
C ARG A 107 -1.57 -18.08 -4.49
N VAL A 108 -2.41 -17.27 -3.86
CA VAL A 108 -1.91 -16.37 -2.83
C VAL A 108 -2.05 -17.13 -1.52
N CYS A 109 -0.94 -17.56 -0.95
CA CYS A 109 -0.93 -18.33 0.28
C CYS A 109 -0.03 -17.62 1.28
N GLU A 110 -0.56 -17.44 2.47
CA GLU A 110 0.02 -16.63 3.55
C GLU A 110 1.47 -17.01 3.86
N GLY A 111 1.81 -18.30 3.79
CA GLY A 111 3.16 -18.81 4.03
C GLY A 111 4.19 -18.55 2.93
N TYR A 112 3.80 -17.96 1.80
CA TYR A 112 4.72 -17.60 0.71
C TYR A 112 4.97 -16.09 0.59
N VAL A 113 4.26 -15.28 1.39
CA VAL A 113 4.55 -13.85 1.47
C VAL A 113 5.79 -13.67 2.33
N SER A 114 6.90 -13.31 1.69
CA SER A 114 8.21 -13.13 2.32
C SER A 114 8.59 -11.66 2.49
N GLN A 115 7.98 -10.76 1.71
CA GLN A 115 8.26 -9.34 1.73
C GLN A 115 7.00 -8.50 1.89
N VAL A 116 7.10 -7.43 2.66
CA VAL A 116 6.05 -6.43 2.83
C VAL A 116 6.63 -5.03 2.68
N SER A 117 5.94 -4.15 1.95
CA SER A 117 6.23 -2.72 1.92
C SER A 117 5.07 -1.91 2.50
N ILE A 118 5.37 -0.98 3.41
CA ILE A 118 4.39 -0.14 4.08
C ILE A 118 4.64 1.32 3.72
N TYR A 119 3.67 1.96 3.05
CA TYR A 119 3.75 3.36 2.65
C TYR A 119 3.05 4.27 3.66
N LEU A 120 3.85 5.06 4.37
CA LEU A 120 3.41 5.99 5.41
C LEU A 120 3.79 7.42 5.08
N ASP A 121 3.12 8.37 5.74
CA ASP A 121 3.48 9.78 5.65
C ASP A 121 4.78 10.07 6.42
N ASN A 122 4.81 9.62 7.68
CA ASN A 122 5.92 9.74 8.61
C ASN A 122 5.81 8.65 9.71
N LEU A 123 6.77 8.60 10.63
CA LEU A 123 6.82 7.61 11.73
C LEU A 123 6.28 8.12 13.08
N ARG A 124 5.57 9.26 13.10
CA ARG A 124 5.12 9.85 14.37
C ARG A 124 4.06 9.01 15.07
N ASP A 125 3.23 8.28 14.31
CA ASP A 125 2.20 7.39 14.84
C ASP A 125 2.71 5.95 14.98
N THR A 126 3.49 5.73 16.04
CA THR A 126 4.02 4.39 16.36
C THR A 126 2.94 3.41 16.78
N THR A 127 1.80 3.89 17.29
CA THR A 127 0.67 3.02 17.65
C THR A 127 0.06 2.42 16.40
N HIS A 128 -0.17 3.22 15.37
CA HIS A 128 -0.69 2.73 14.11
C HIS A 128 0.27 1.75 13.43
N LEU A 129 1.58 2.04 13.44
CA LEU A 129 2.58 1.10 12.92
C LEU A 129 2.60 -0.21 13.72
N HIS A 130 2.51 -0.15 15.04
CA HIS A 130 2.42 -1.34 15.89
C HIS A 130 1.25 -2.23 15.48
N GLU A 131 0.05 -1.66 15.36
CA GLU A 131 -1.14 -2.42 14.96
C GLU A 131 -1.00 -3.04 13.55
N ILE A 132 -0.39 -2.31 12.61
CA ILE A 132 -0.12 -2.83 11.26
C ILE A 132 0.86 -4.01 11.30
N VAL A 133 1.96 -3.88 12.05
CA VAL A 133 2.97 -4.94 12.17
C VAL A 133 2.41 -6.15 12.92
N GLU A 134 1.60 -5.93 13.95
CA GLU A 134 0.89 -7.00 14.64
C GLU A 134 -0.03 -7.76 13.68
N ASP A 135 -0.85 -7.05 12.88
CA ASP A 135 -1.73 -7.68 11.90
C ASP A 135 -0.96 -8.42 10.79
N MET A 136 0.20 -7.88 10.39
CA MET A 136 1.12 -8.51 9.46
C MET A 136 1.62 -9.85 9.98
N VAL A 137 2.15 -9.89 11.20
CA VAL A 137 2.72 -11.11 11.79
C VAL A 137 1.66 -12.20 11.95
N HIS A 138 0.43 -11.82 12.33
CA HIS A 138 -0.66 -12.76 12.45
C HIS A 138 -1.14 -13.33 11.11
N SER A 139 -1.14 -12.51 10.04
CA SER A 139 -1.69 -12.89 8.74
C SER A 139 -0.64 -13.49 7.79
N PHE A 140 0.62 -13.11 7.95
CA PHE A 140 1.75 -13.45 7.11
C PHE A 140 2.98 -13.73 7.99
N PRO A 141 3.01 -14.87 8.70
CA PRO A 141 4.03 -15.14 9.71
C PRO A 141 5.44 -15.37 9.14
N CYS A 142 5.58 -15.52 7.82
CA CYS A 142 6.85 -15.81 7.15
C CYS A 142 7.52 -14.56 6.54
N VAL A 143 7.03 -13.36 6.86
CA VAL A 143 7.63 -12.10 6.36
C VAL A 143 9.03 -11.94 6.95
N GLY A 144 10.04 -12.06 6.08
CA GLY A 144 11.44 -11.90 6.41
C GLY A 144 11.99 -10.52 6.03
N TRP A 145 11.36 -9.84 5.07
CA TRP A 145 11.81 -8.55 4.56
C TRP A 145 10.71 -7.49 4.74
N LEU A 146 11.03 -6.40 5.43
CA LEU A 146 10.10 -5.28 5.65
C LEU A 146 10.69 -3.99 5.11
N ASP A 147 9.96 -3.37 4.19
CA ASP A 147 10.24 -2.03 3.72
C ASP A 147 9.28 -1.02 4.34
N ILE A 148 9.81 0.05 4.91
CA ILE A 148 9.03 1.19 5.41
C ILE A 148 9.34 2.40 4.54
N ALA A 149 8.38 2.75 3.69
CA ALA A 149 8.46 3.87 2.78
C ALA A 149 7.83 5.11 3.40
N LEU A 150 8.59 6.20 3.56
CA LEU A 150 8.15 7.45 4.19
C LEU A 150 8.02 8.59 3.17
N ARG A 151 6.96 9.40 3.28
CA ARG A 151 6.82 10.62 2.48
C ARG A 151 7.77 11.72 2.96
N SER A 152 7.81 11.93 4.28
CA SER A 152 8.70 12.90 4.93
C SER A 152 9.41 12.24 6.13
N PRO A 153 10.68 11.85 5.99
CA PRO A 153 11.44 11.24 7.07
C PRO A 153 11.93 12.31 8.04
N GLU A 154 11.06 12.78 8.93
CA GLU A 154 11.54 13.51 10.10
C GLU A 154 12.01 12.53 11.17
N HIS A 155 13.27 12.62 11.58
CA HIS A 155 13.89 11.95 12.74
C HIS A 155 13.43 10.49 12.99
N ILE A 156 14.06 9.52 12.32
CA ILE A 156 13.75 8.08 12.43
C ILE A 156 14.08 7.48 13.82
N TYR A 157 14.60 8.26 14.76
CA TYR A 157 14.90 7.80 16.12
C TYR A 157 13.63 7.72 16.99
N HIS A 158 12.81 6.69 16.76
CA HIS A 158 11.62 6.40 17.55
C HIS A 158 11.84 5.15 18.41
N THR A 159 11.83 5.32 19.73
CA THR A 159 11.94 4.22 20.71
C THR A 159 10.82 3.18 20.57
N GLY A 160 9.66 3.56 20.03
CA GLY A 160 8.54 2.65 19.78
C GLY A 160 8.76 1.70 18.60
N LEU A 161 9.64 2.03 17.65
CA LEU A 161 9.86 1.23 16.45
C LEU A 161 10.46 -0.14 16.79
N THR A 162 11.44 -0.19 17.70
CA THR A 162 12.06 -1.45 18.14
C THR A 162 11.04 -2.39 18.76
N THR A 163 10.12 -1.86 19.58
CA THR A 163 9.02 -2.64 20.18
C THR A 163 8.05 -3.16 19.12
N CYS A 164 7.77 -2.38 18.07
CA CYS A 164 6.91 -2.82 16.98
C CYS A 164 7.56 -4.01 16.24
N LEU A 165 8.84 -3.86 15.89
CA LEU A 165 9.56 -4.82 15.08
C LEU A 165 9.90 -6.11 15.84
N SER A 166 10.03 -6.07 17.17
CA SER A 166 10.29 -7.28 17.96
C SER A 166 9.13 -8.29 17.92
N MET A 167 7.97 -7.91 17.40
CA MET A 167 6.84 -8.82 17.17
C MET A 167 7.03 -9.71 15.94
N ALA A 168 7.92 -9.37 15.01
CA ALA A 168 8.13 -10.10 13.77
C ALA A 168 9.38 -11.01 13.88
N PRO A 169 9.25 -12.27 14.33
CA PRO A 169 10.39 -13.12 14.65
C PRO A 169 11.21 -13.54 13.43
N GLU A 170 10.58 -13.61 12.26
CA GLU A 170 11.23 -14.01 11.00
C GLU A 170 11.92 -12.83 10.29
N LEU A 171 11.74 -11.60 10.80
CA LEU A 171 12.27 -10.41 10.16
C LEU A 171 13.81 -10.41 10.20
N SER A 172 14.40 -10.42 9.01
CA SER A 172 15.86 -10.46 8.79
C SER A 172 16.39 -9.21 8.09
N GLU A 173 15.55 -8.55 7.30
CA GLU A 173 15.89 -7.32 6.57
C GLU A 173 14.84 -6.24 6.83
N LEU A 174 15.32 -5.03 7.14
CA LEU A 174 14.49 -3.85 7.36
C LEU A 174 15.07 -2.68 6.57
N HIS A 175 14.28 -2.13 5.65
CA HIS A 175 14.69 -0.99 4.86
C HIS A 175 13.81 0.21 5.12
N PHE A 176 14.43 1.39 5.08
CA PHE A 176 13.74 2.67 5.08
C PHE A 176 14.08 3.41 3.81
N PHE A 177 13.06 3.87 3.08
CA PHE A 177 13.28 4.71 1.90
C PHE A 177 12.23 5.80 1.77
N MET A 178 12.55 6.81 0.98
CA MET A 178 11.62 7.87 0.63
C MET A 178 10.91 7.51 -0.67
N TRP A 179 9.59 7.70 -0.72
CA TRP A 179 8.80 7.44 -1.93
C TRP A 179 8.27 8.71 -2.61
N ASN A 180 8.57 9.89 -2.04
CA ASN A 180 8.30 11.18 -2.68
C ASN A 180 9.62 11.81 -3.17
N MET A 181 10.10 11.38 -4.34
CA MET A 181 11.27 11.96 -5.01
C MET A 181 10.88 13.02 -6.07
N ALA A 182 9.59 13.32 -6.22
CA ALA A 182 9.10 14.34 -7.14
C ALA A 182 8.80 15.63 -6.36
N ASP A 183 9.83 16.43 -6.10
CA ASP A 183 9.79 17.92 -6.04
C ASP A 183 11.15 18.50 -5.63
N THR A 184 12.21 18.15 -6.36
CA THR A 184 13.44 18.98 -6.40
C THR A 184 13.82 19.29 -7.85
N HIS A 185 12.88 19.90 -8.57
CA HIS A 185 13.18 20.71 -9.75
C HIS A 185 12.56 22.11 -9.69
N GLU A 186 12.36 22.65 -8.48
CA GLU A 186 12.28 24.10 -8.25
C GLU A 186 13.56 24.61 -7.58
N SER A 187 14.71 24.43 -8.25
CA SER A 187 15.87 25.28 -7.98
C SER A 187 15.78 26.49 -8.89
N GLY A 188 15.41 27.63 -8.29
CA GLY A 188 14.96 28.83 -8.94
C GLY A 188 15.91 29.45 -9.97
N LEU A 189 15.31 29.95 -11.04
CA LEU A 189 15.78 31.12 -11.76
C LEU A 189 14.58 32.05 -11.95
N SER A 190 14.56 33.11 -11.14
CA SER A 190 13.71 34.28 -11.40
C SER A 190 14.06 34.85 -12.79
N PRO A 191 13.09 35.13 -13.68
CA PRO A 191 13.36 35.74 -14.98
C PRO A 191 13.77 37.22 -14.94
N ASP A 192 13.82 37.87 -13.76
CA ASP A 192 13.95 39.33 -13.66
C ASP A 192 15.38 39.83 -13.39
N ALA A 193 16.39 39.19 -13.99
CA ALA A 193 17.77 39.68 -13.97
C ALA A 193 18.34 39.87 -15.39
N LYS A 194 17.61 40.58 -16.25
CA LYS A 194 18.17 41.24 -17.43
C LYS A 194 17.47 42.56 -17.68
N LEU A 195 17.85 43.59 -16.92
CA LEU A 195 17.80 45.00 -17.31
C LEU A 195 18.73 45.77 -16.37
N ALA A 196 20.01 45.78 -16.72
CA ALA A 196 21.01 46.77 -16.33
C ALA A 196 22.00 46.91 -17.48
#